data_AF-A0A699JXE1-F1
#
_entry.id   AF-A0A699JXE1-F1
#
_cell.length_a   1.000
_cell.length_b   1.000
_cell.length_c   1.000
_cell.angle_alpha   90.00
_cell.angle_beta   90.00
_cell.angle_gamma   90.00
#
_symmetry.space_group_name_H-M   'P 1'
#
loop_
_entity.id
_entity.type
_entity.pdbx_description
1 polymer ?
#
loop_
_entity_poly.entity_id
_entity_poly.type
_entity_poly.pdbx_seq_one_letter_code
_entity_poly.pdbx_strand_id
1 'polypeptide(L)' 'MSSLADKAILSGAENRPPMLEKDMYDSWRSRMNLYMLNRQHGQIILESVEHGPLL' A
#
# COMPACT_ATOMS: atom_id res chain seq x y z
N MET A 1 24.69 -13.30 20.44
CA MET A 1 25.36 -13.28 19.12
C MET A 1 24.27 -13.26 18.06
N SER A 2 24.09 -12.14 17.36
CA SER A 2 23.13 -12.03 16.25
C SER A 2 23.64 -12.83 15.05
N SER A 3 22.78 -13.65 14.45
CA SER A 3 23.13 -14.52 13.32
C SER A 3 23.34 -13.71 12.04
N LEU A 4 24.02 -14.30 11.05
CA LEU A 4 24.19 -13.67 9.73
C LEU A 4 22.83 -13.37 9.07
N ALA A 5 21.82 -14.21 9.33
CA ALA A 5 20.46 -14.02 8.85
C ALA A 5 19.79 -12.77 9.48
N ASP A 6 19.96 -12.56 10.79
CA ASP A 6 19.39 -11.40 11.48
C ASP A 6 19.97 -10.08 10.93
N LYS A 7 21.28 -10.06 10.64
CA LYS A 7 21.95 -8.90 10.03
C LYS A 7 21.50 -8.64 8.59
N ALA A 8 21.22 -9.70 7.83
CA ALA A 8 20.72 -9.59 6.46
C ALA A 8 19.28 -9.02 6.42
N ILE A 9 18.41 -9.45 7.35
CA ILE A 9 17.05 -8.89 7.49
C ILE A 9 17.12 -7.42 7.91
N LEU A 10 17.96 -7.07 8.88
CA LEU A 10 18.13 -5.69 9.35
C LEU A 10 18.67 -4.77 8.24
N SER A 11 19.70 -5.21 7.52
CA SER A 11 20.29 -4.47 6.39
C SER A 11 19.31 -4.31 5.22
N GLY A 12 18.45 -5.30 4.97
CA GLY A 12 17.39 -5.19 3.99
C GLY A 12 16.29 -4.19 4.38
N ALA A 13 16.01 -4.03 5.68
CA ALA A 13 15.04 -3.06 6.18
C ALA A 13 15.59 -1.62 6.18
N GLU A 14 16.88 -1.42 6.47
CA GLU A 14 17.52 -0.09 6.47
C GLU A 14 17.83 0.44 5.06
N ASN A 15 18.12 -0.44 4.09
CA ASN A 15 18.42 -0.05 2.70
C ASN A 15 17.17 0.00 1.80
N ARG A 16 16.04 -0.53 2.25
CA ARG A 16 14.78 -0.41 1.52
C ARG A 16 14.21 0.98 1.82
N PRO A 17 14.01 1.85 0.81
CA PRO A 17 13.34 3.13 1.06
C PRO A 17 11.99 2.84 1.76
N PRO A 18 11.63 3.61 2.80
CA PRO A 18 10.40 3.39 3.53
C PRO A 18 9.26 3.31 2.51
N MET A 19 8.52 2.21 2.56
CA MET A 19 7.65 1.77 1.46
C MET A 19 6.51 2.75 1.16
N LEU A 20 6.32 3.74 2.03
CA LEU A 20 5.75 5.08 1.88
C LEU A 20 5.67 5.63 3.31
N GLU A 21 5.88 6.93 3.50
CA GLU A 21 5.58 7.57 4.79
C GLU A 21 4.07 7.34 5.10
N LYS A 22 3.68 7.12 6.36
CA LYS A 22 2.32 6.64 6.70
C LYS A 22 1.23 7.58 6.18
N ASP A 23 1.50 8.86 6.23
CA ASP A 23 0.71 9.96 5.66
C ASP A 23 0.67 9.94 4.12
N MET A 24 1.74 9.47 3.45
CA MET A 24 1.73 9.26 2.00
C MET A 24 0.80 8.10 1.60
N TYR A 25 0.66 7.06 2.43
CA TYR A 25 -0.32 5.99 2.18
C TYR A 25 -1.75 6.52 2.27
N ASP A 26 -2.07 7.30 3.30
CA ASP A 26 -3.39 7.91 3.47
C ASP A 26 -3.70 8.92 2.34
N SER A 27 -2.70 9.70 1.94
CA SER A 27 -2.78 10.62 0.78
C SER A 27 -2.98 9.87 -0.54
N TRP A 28 -2.25 8.78 -0.77
CA TRP A 28 -2.41 7.91 -1.95
C TRP A 28 -3.81 7.27 -1.96
N ARG A 29 -4.27 6.74 -0.83
CA ARG A 29 -5.61 6.13 -0.69
C ARG A 29 -6.70 7.16 -0.98
N SER A 30 -6.59 8.37 -0.43
CA SER A 30 -7.55 9.46 -0.67
C SER A 30 -7.59 9.85 -2.16
N ARG A 31 -6.43 10.01 -2.81
CA ARG A 31 -6.34 10.30 -4.25
C ARG A 31 -6.95 9.20 -5.10
N MET A 32 -6.70 7.94 -4.75
CA MET A 32 -7.23 6.80 -5.47
C MET A 32 -8.76 6.72 -5.34
N ASN A 33 -9.29 6.94 -4.14
CA ASN A 33 -10.74 7.00 -3.90
C ASN A 33 -11.42 8.10 -4.71
N LEU A 34 -10.86 9.32 -4.71
CA LEU A 34 -11.40 10.44 -5.49
C LEU A 34 -11.35 10.17 -7.00
N TYR A 35 -10.25 9.60 -7.49
CA TYR A 35 -10.11 9.22 -8.89
C TYR A 35 -11.14 8.15 -9.31
N MET A 36 -11.33 7.12 -8.47
CA MET A 36 -12.29 6.06 -8.72
C MET A 36 -13.71 6.62 -8.74
N LEU A 37 -14.12 7.40 -7.74
CA LEU A 37 -15.47 7.99 -7.67
C LEU A 37 -15.83 8.88 -8.87
N ASN A 38 -14.83 9.42 -9.59
CA ASN A 38 -15.04 10.23 -10.80
C ASN A 38 -15.18 9.39 -12.10
N ARG A 39 -15.20 8.06 -12.00
CA ARG A 39 -15.41 7.14 -13.14
C ARG A 39 -16.83 6.59 -13.12
N GLN A 40 -17.36 6.24 -14.30
CA GLN A 40 -18.71 5.67 -14.48
C GLN A 40 -18.97 4.41 -13.63
N HIS A 41 -17.94 3.62 -13.33
CA HIS A 41 -18.02 2.43 -12.48
C HIS A 41 -17.19 2.58 -11.18
N GLY A 42 -16.99 3.83 -10.76
CA GLY A 42 -16.13 4.18 -9.64
C GLY A 42 -16.42 3.45 -8.34
N GLN A 43 -17.71 3.34 -8.01
CA GLN A 43 -18.16 2.64 -6.80
C GLN A 43 -17.86 1.14 -6.86
N ILE A 44 -18.09 0.49 -8.01
CA ILE A 44 -17.81 -0.95 -8.20
C ILE A 44 -16.31 -1.25 -8.07
N ILE A 45 -15.48 -0.37 -8.64
CA ILE A 45 -14.02 -0.48 -8.54
C ILE A 45 -13.57 -0.28 -7.09
N LEU A 46 -14.11 0.72 -6.39
CA LEU A 46 -13.78 0.97 -4.99
C LEU A 46 -14.16 -0.24 -4.11
N GLU A 47 -15.37 -0.77 -4.30
CA GLU A 47 -15.87 -1.95 -3.58
C GLU A 47 -14.98 -3.17 -3.81
N SER A 48 -14.48 -3.36 -5.04
CA SER A 48 -13.57 -4.46 -5.41
C SER A 48 -12.16 -4.29 -4.83
N VAL A 49 -11.70 -3.06 -4.60
CA VAL A 49 -10.40 -2.77 -3.95
C VAL A 49 -10.49 -2.96 -2.44
N GLU A 50 -11.63 -2.60 -1.82
CA GLU A 50 -11.83 -2.76 -0.38
C GLU A 50 -12.13 -4.19 0.03
N HIS A 51 -12.90 -4.94 -0.76
CA HIS A 51 -13.37 -6.28 -0.41
C HIS A 51 -12.68 -7.41 -1.18
N GLY A 52 -11.80 -7.07 -2.14
CA GLY A 52 -11.18 -8.04 -3.05
C GLY A 52 -12.08 -8.36 -4.26
N PRO A 53 -11.66 -9.31 -5.13
CA PRO A 53 -12.45 -9.68 -6.30
C PRO A 53 -13.86 -10.10 -5.88
N LEU A 54 -14.86 -9.39 -6.39
CA LEU A 54 -16.26 -9.76 -6.23
C LEU A 54 -16.49 -11.06 -7.00
N LEU A 55 -16.38 -12.19 -6.30
CA LEU A 55 -16.77 -13.52 -6.76
C LEU A 55 -18.26 -13.75 -6.50
#